data_AF-A0A3B9NN30-F1
#
_entry.id   AF-A0A3B9NN30-F1
#
_cell.length_a   1.000
_cell.length_b   1.000
_cell.length_c   1.000
_cell.angle_alpha   90.00
_cell.angle_beta   90.00
_cell.angle_gamma   90.00
#
_symmetry.space_group_name_H-M   'P 1'
#
loop_
_entity.id
_entity.type
_entity.pdbx_description
1 polymer ?
#
loop_
_entity_poly.entity_id
_entity_poly.type
_entity_poly.pdbx_seq_one_letter_code
_entity_poly.pdbx_strand_id
1 'polypeptide(L)'
;ALPIFLAIIGIIFTATTYDSASYTLAAGATVKLEPGEHPARWHRVFWAVALGILPASLLYLGGLKALQTASVIASLPLLVVYGILFAAIIKTLRAVHAAAGTP
;
A
#
# COMPACT_ATOMS: atom_id res chain seq x y z
N ALA A 1 -9.53 0.80 -31.71
CA ALA A 1 -10.08 -0.29 -30.87
C ALA A 1 -9.12 -0.69 -29.74
N LEU A 2 -7.91 -1.19 -30.05
CA LEU A 2 -6.91 -1.61 -29.05
C LEU A 2 -6.53 -0.55 -27.97
N PRO A 3 -6.22 0.73 -28.30
CA PRO A 3 -5.83 1.70 -27.28
C PRO A 3 -6.97 2.04 -26.31
N ILE A 4 -8.21 2.03 -26.79
CA ILE A 4 -9.40 2.28 -25.96
C ILE A 4 -9.61 1.12 -24.98
N PHE A 5 -9.46 -0.13 -25.46
CA PHE A 5 -9.55 -1.32 -24.62
C PHE A 5 -8.48 -1.31 -23.51
N LEU A 6 -7.22 -1.00 -23.85
CA LEU A 6 -6.14 -0.88 -22.87
C LEU A 6 -6.38 0.25 -21.87
N ALA A 7 -6.91 1.39 -22.32
CA ALA A 7 -7.25 2.50 -21.42
C ALA A 7 -8.34 2.09 -20.41
N ILE A 8 -9.38 1.39 -20.84
CA ILE A 8 -10.45 0.90 -19.94
C ILE A 8 -9.87 -0.04 -18.89
N ILE A 9 -9.08 -1.03 -19.32
CA ILE A 9 -8.41 -1.96 -18.41
C ILE A 9 -7.51 -1.19 -17.43
N GLY A 10 -6.66 -0.29 -17.93
CA GLY A 10 -5.76 0.51 -17.11
C GLY A 10 -6.49 1.34 -16.06
N ILE A 11 -7.62 1.96 -16.42
CA ILE A 11 -8.46 2.72 -15.49
C ILE A 11 -9.03 1.80 -14.41
N ILE A 12 -9.58 0.64 -14.77
CA ILE A 12 -10.15 -0.32 -13.81
C ILE A 12 -9.07 -0.81 -12.84
N PHE A 13 -7.91 -1.25 -13.36
CA PHE A 13 -6.79 -1.70 -12.52
C PHE A 13 -6.30 -0.61 -11.59
N THR A 14 -6.17 0.62 -12.10
CA THR A 14 -5.76 1.76 -11.28
C THR A 14 -6.79 2.05 -10.20
N ALA A 15 -8.09 2.06 -10.53
CA ALA A 15 -9.16 2.30 -9.56
C ALA A 15 -9.19 1.26 -8.44
N THR A 16 -9.08 -0.03 -8.75
CA THR A 16 -9.06 -1.11 -7.75
C THR A 16 -7.80 -1.06 -6.88
N THR A 17 -6.64 -0.77 -7.50
CA THR A 17 -5.37 -0.60 -6.77
C THR A 17 -5.46 0.59 -5.82
N TYR A 18 -6.03 1.69 -6.30
CA TYR A 18 -6.18 2.93 -5.54
C TYR A 18 -7.14 2.76 -4.35
N ASP A 19 -8.27 2.08 -4.54
CA ASP A 19 -9.20 1.74 -3.46
C ASP A 19 -8.49 0.91 -2.38
N SER A 20 -7.75 -0.13 -2.78
CA SER A 20 -7.00 -0.98 -1.86
C SER A 20 -5.94 -0.19 -1.07
N ALA A 21 -5.18 0.68 -1.73
CA ALA A 21 -4.16 1.51 -1.08
C ALA A 21 -4.77 2.46 -0.05
N SER A 22 -5.87 3.14 -0.41
CA SER A 22 -6.57 4.04 0.51
C SER A 22 -7.14 3.31 1.73
N TYR A 23 -7.64 2.08 1.53
CA TYR A 23 -8.14 1.22 2.60
C TYR A 23 -7.01 0.79 3.54
N THR A 24 -5.88 0.30 3.01
CA THR A 24 -4.74 -0.14 3.83
C THR A 24 -4.19 1.00 4.68
N LEU A 25 -4.08 2.21 4.14
CA LEU A 25 -3.65 3.38 4.91
C LEU A 25 -4.66 3.74 6.00
N ALA A 26 -5.96 3.76 5.68
CA ALA A 26 -7.00 4.05 6.66
C ALA A 26 -7.03 3.00 7.78
N ALA A 27 -6.89 1.71 7.44
CA ALA A 27 -6.85 0.63 8.41
C ALA A 27 -5.60 0.74 9.31
N GLY A 28 -4.41 0.93 8.72
CA GLY A 28 -3.16 1.06 9.46
C GLY A 28 -3.07 2.31 10.34
N ALA A 29 -3.72 3.39 9.95
CA ALA A 29 -3.81 4.63 10.74
C ALA A 29 -4.95 4.62 11.78
N THR A 30 -5.77 3.56 11.84
CA THR A 30 -6.83 3.41 12.85
C THR A 30 -6.29 2.65 14.06
N VAL A 31 -6.33 3.27 15.25
CA VAL A 31 -5.68 2.76 16.47
C VAL A 31 -6.28 1.43 16.97
N LYS A 32 -7.60 1.27 16.84
CA LYS A 32 -8.31 0.04 17.21
C LYS A 32 -9.22 -0.34 16.06
N LEU A 33 -8.95 -1.51 15.48
CA LEU A 33 -9.77 -2.10 14.44
C LEU A 33 -9.93 -3.58 14.80
N GLU A 34 -11.14 -3.98 15.18
CA GLU A 34 -11.39 -5.36 15.59
C GLU A 34 -11.44 -6.30 14.38
N PRO A 35 -11.28 -7.63 14.57
CA PRO A 35 -11.40 -8.59 13.49
C PRO A 35 -12.76 -8.48 12.79
N GLY A 36 -12.73 -8.19 11.49
CA GLY A 36 -13.95 -8.01 10.68
C GLY A 36 -14.48 -6.58 10.62
N GLU A 37 -13.88 -5.64 11.35
CA GLU A 37 -14.22 -4.22 11.24
C GLU A 37 -13.52 -3.54 10.06
N HIS A 38 -14.17 -2.49 9.55
CA HIS A 38 -13.65 -1.65 8.49
C HIS A 38 -13.30 -0.25 9.02
N PRO A 39 -12.22 0.38 8.52
CA PRO A 39 -11.92 1.75 8.87
C PRO A 39 -13.07 2.67 8.44
N ALA A 40 -13.29 3.73 9.23
CA ALA A 40 -14.34 4.70 8.97
C ALA A 40 -14.27 5.23 7.53
N ARG A 41 -15.43 5.35 6.87
CA ARG A 41 -15.52 5.75 5.46
C ARG A 41 -14.84 7.10 5.18
N TRP A 42 -14.99 8.07 6.10
CA TRP A 42 -14.32 9.37 5.99
C TRP A 42 -12.79 9.24 6.02
N HIS A 43 -12.26 8.32 6.82
CA HIS A 43 -10.83 8.08 6.92
C HIS A 43 -10.27 7.49 5.61
N ARG A 44 -11.01 6.57 4.96
CA ARG A 44 -10.68 6.10 3.61
C ARG A 44 -10.67 7.22 2.59
N VAL A 45 -11.68 8.09 2.62
CA VAL A 45 -11.76 9.24 1.70
C VAL A 45 -10.60 10.22 1.91
N PHE A 46 -10.20 10.49 3.15
CA PHE A 46 -9.03 11.30 3.46
C PHE A 46 -7.76 10.76 2.78
N TRP A 47 -7.47 9.47 2.95
CA TRP A 47 -6.30 8.84 2.31
C TRP A 47 -6.42 8.74 0.80
N ALA A 48 -7.64 8.49 0.29
CA ALA A 48 -7.92 8.52 -1.14
C ALA A 48 -7.77 9.93 -1.75
N VAL A 49 -7.91 11.01 -1.00
CA VAL A 49 -7.62 12.35 -1.51
C VAL A 49 -6.12 12.65 -1.41
N ALA A 50 -5.50 12.30 -0.29
CA ALA A 50 -4.07 12.50 -0.06
C ALA A 50 -3.19 11.79 -1.11
N LEU A 51 -3.51 10.53 -1.45
CA LEU A 51 -2.82 9.74 -2.47
C LEU A 51 -2.91 10.34 -3.88
N GLY A 52 -3.88 11.24 -4.14
CA GLY A 52 -4.05 11.90 -5.42
C GLY A 52 -3.34 13.25 -5.44
N ILE A 53 -3.59 14.06 -4.40
CA ILE A 53 -3.05 15.43 -4.29
C ILE A 53 -1.52 15.42 -4.17
N LEU A 54 -0.95 14.55 -3.33
CA LEU A 54 0.50 14.54 -3.10
C LEU A 54 1.30 14.28 -4.38
N PRO A 55 1.11 13.16 -5.11
CA PRO A 55 1.85 12.93 -6.34
C PRO A 55 1.47 13.92 -7.45
N ALA A 56 0.21 14.38 -7.53
CA ALA A 56 -0.18 15.41 -8.50
C ALA A 56 0.55 16.74 -8.26
N SER A 57 0.67 17.17 -7.00
CA SER A 57 1.41 18.38 -6.64
C SER A 57 2.89 18.27 -6.98
N LEU A 58 3.48 17.10 -6.74
CA LEU A 58 4.90 16.84 -7.01
C LEU A 58 5.19 16.80 -8.51
N LEU A 59 4.28 16.20 -9.29
CA LEU A 59 4.31 16.25 -10.75
C LEU A 59 4.19 17.68 -11.28
N TYR A 60 3.31 18.49 -10.69
CA TYR A 60 3.13 19.87 -11.10
C TYR A 60 4.38 20.74 -10.82
N LEU A 61 5.00 20.57 -9.66
CA LEU A 61 6.14 21.39 -9.22
C LEU A 61 7.48 20.96 -9.83
N GLY A 62 7.73 19.64 -9.91
CA GLY A 62 9.05 19.08 -10.26
C GLY A 62 9.02 18.04 -11.37
N GLY A 63 7.86 17.82 -11.98
CA GLY A 63 7.69 16.87 -13.07
C GLY A 63 7.89 15.41 -12.64
N LEU A 64 8.04 14.55 -13.65
CA LEU A 64 8.18 13.11 -13.46
C LEU A 64 9.43 12.74 -12.66
N LYS A 65 10.54 13.46 -12.87
CA LYS A 65 11.82 13.17 -12.18
C LYS A 65 11.71 13.40 -10.67
N ALA A 66 11.02 14.46 -10.25
CA ALA A 66 10.78 14.71 -8.83
C ALA A 66 9.93 13.61 -8.21
N LEU A 67 8.85 13.20 -8.89
CA LEU A 67 8.00 12.09 -8.44
C LEU A 67 8.79 10.79 -8.27
N GLN A 68 9.60 10.41 -9.26
CA GLN A 68 10.44 9.21 -9.19
C GLN A 68 11.47 9.29 -8.05
N THR A 69 12.10 10.45 -7.89
CA THR A 69 13.10 10.67 -6.82
C THR A 69 12.47 10.52 -5.44
N ALA A 70 11.29 11.12 -5.22
CA ALA A 70 10.57 10.97 -3.96
C ALA A 70 10.17 9.51 -3.69
N SER A 71 9.71 8.77 -4.70
CA SER A 71 9.39 7.34 -4.56
C SER A 71 10.62 6.51 -4.18
N VAL A 72 11.78 6.77 -4.78
CA VAL A 72 13.04 6.06 -4.44
C VAL A 72 13.45 6.35 -2.99
N ILE A 73 13.43 7.63 -2.58
CA ILE A 73 13.78 8.03 -1.22
C ILE A 73 12.82 7.40 -0.20
N ALA A 74 11.51 7.37 -0.48
CA ALA A 74 10.51 6.74 0.39
C ALA A 74 10.68 5.21 0.48
N SER A 75 11.21 4.57 -0.56
CA SER A 75 11.39 3.11 -0.61
C SER A 75 12.58 2.63 0.24
N LEU A 76 13.61 3.45 0.43
CA LEU A 76 14.80 3.10 1.21
C LEU A 76 14.49 2.66 2.67
N PRO A 77 13.74 3.41 3.49
CA PRO A 77 13.38 2.95 4.84
C PRO A 77 12.45 1.73 4.82
N LEU A 78 11.56 1.62 3.82
CA LEU A 78 10.66 0.47 3.68
C LEU A 78 11.43 -0.83 3.41
N LEU A 79 12.56 -0.78 2.69
CA LEU A 79 13.42 -1.95 2.50
C LEU A 79 13.90 -2.55 3.83
N VAL A 80 14.23 -1.71 4.81
CA VAL A 80 14.63 -2.17 6.15
C VAL A 80 13.46 -2.87 6.84
N VAL A 81 12.26 -2.29 6.75
CA VAL A 81 11.02 -2.88 7.29
C VAL A 81 10.74 -4.24 6.64
N TYR A 82 10.90 -4.36 5.32
CA TYR A 82 10.74 -5.64 4.62
C TYR A 82 11.77 -6.69 5.07
N GLY A 83 13.01 -6.30 5.35
CA GLY A 83 14.02 -7.19 5.93
C GLY A 83 13.60 -7.73 7.31
N ILE A 84 13.06 -6.86 8.16
CA ILE A 84 12.53 -7.24 9.48
C ILE A 84 11.32 -8.18 9.34
N LEU A 85 10.38 -7.86 8.44
CA LEU A 85 9.21 -8.69 8.17
C LEU A 85 9.60 -10.07 7.65
N PHE A 86 10.58 -10.16 6.76
CA PHE A 86 11.09 -11.43 6.26
C PHE A 86 11.66 -12.29 7.40
N ALA A 87 12.51 -11.72 8.26
CA ALA A 87 13.03 -12.43 9.42
C ALA A 87 11.93 -12.86 10.40
N ALA A 88 10.92 -12.02 10.62
CA ALA A 88 9.78 -12.31 11.48
C ALA A 88 8.95 -13.47 10.92
N ILE A 89 8.68 -13.51 9.61
CA ILE A 89 7.94 -14.62 8.97
C ILE A 89 8.71 -15.93 9.15
N ILE A 90 10.02 -15.96 8.90
CA ILE A 90 10.82 -17.18 9.09
C ILE A 90 10.80 -17.63 10.57
N LYS A 91 10.91 -16.70 11.51
CA LYS A 91 10.82 -17.00 12.94
C LYS A 91 9.45 -17.60 13.31
N THR A 92 8.36 -16.99 12.84
CA THR A 92 6.99 -17.46 13.10
C THR A 92 6.73 -18.82 12.48
N LEU A 93 7.16 -19.05 11.24
CA LEU A 93 7.01 -20.35 10.57
C LEU A 93 7.77 -21.45 11.31
N ARG A 94 9.01 -21.18 11.76
CA ARG A 94 9.78 -22.13 12.57
C ARG A 94 9.12 -22.40 13.92
N ALA A 95 8.58 -21.37 14.57
CA ALA A 95 7.88 -21.53 15.84
C ALA A 95 6.59 -22.36 15.70
N VAL A 96 5.81 -22.11 14.65
CA VAL A 96 4.61 -22.89 14.32
C VAL A 96 4.97 -24.34 14.01
N HIS A 97 6.01 -24.59 13.20
CA HIS A 97 6.46 -25.94 12.89
C HIS A 97 6.94 -26.71 14.14
N ALA A 98 7.71 -26.07 15.02
CA ALA A 98 8.16 -26.67 16.27
C ALA A 98 7.00 -26.96 17.24
N ALA A 99 5.97 -26.11 17.27
CA ALA A 99 4.77 -26.30 18.09
C ALA A 99 3.79 -27.34 17.53
N ALA A 100 3.82 -27.58 16.21
CA ALA A 100 2.93 -28.53 15.53
C ALA A 100 3.30 -30.01 15.75
N GLY A 101 4.44 -30.31 16.39
CA GLY A 101 4.73 -31.63 16.96
C GLY A 101 4.57 -32.82 16.00
N THR A 102 4.96 -32.68 14.74
CA THR A 102 5.16 -33.84 13.86
C THR A 102 6.60 -34.32 13.99
N PRO A 103 6.88 -35.64 13.97
CA PRO A 103 8.26 -36.14 13.92
C PRO A 103 9.04 -35.58 12.72
#